data_AF-A0A0G1VAV8-F1
#
_entry.id   AF-A0A0G1VAV8-F1
#
_cell.length_a   1.000
_cell.length_b   1.000
_cell.length_c   1.000
_cell.angle_alpha   90.00
_cell.angle_beta   90.00
_cell.angle_gamma   90.00
#
_symmetry.space_group_name_H-M   'P 1'
#
loop_
_entity.id
_entity.type
_entity.pdbx_description
1 polymer ?
#
loop_
_entity_poly.entity_id
_entity_poly.type
_entity_poly.pdbx_seq_one_letter_code
_entity_poly.pdbx_strand_id
1 'polypeptide(L)' 'MGQPKKQSSPRKTGLRRSHLVLKLARRVNGTSPVKVKTTKRETGKK' A
#
# COMPACT_ATOMS: atom_id res chain seq x y z
N MET A 1 -16.14 -18.33 10.98
CA MET A 1 -15.69 -17.22 10.10
C MET A 1 -16.75 -16.99 9.04
N GLY A 2 -17.29 -15.78 8.93
CA GLY A 2 -18.28 -15.48 7.89
C GLY A 2 -17.63 -15.45 6.51
N GLN A 3 -18.15 -16.23 5.57
CA GLN A 3 -17.69 -16.16 4.18
C GLN A 3 -18.18 -14.86 3.52
N PRO A 4 -17.35 -14.19 2.70
CA PRO A 4 -17.77 -12.99 2.01
C PRO A 4 -18.82 -13.32 0.94
N LYS A 5 -19.95 -12.61 0.95
CA LYS A 5 -21.03 -12.80 -0.03
C LYS A 5 -20.61 -12.45 -1.46
N LYS A 6 -19.67 -11.51 -1.60
CA LYS A 6 -19.18 -10.98 -2.89
C LYS A 6 -17.68 -10.74 -2.82
N GLN A 7 -17.01 -10.87 -3.95
CA GLN A 7 -15.61 -10.50 -4.08
C GLN A 7 -15.45 -8.97 -3.99
N SER A 8 -14.43 -8.52 -3.25
CA SER A 8 -14.07 -7.11 -3.23
C SER A 8 -13.51 -6.68 -4.59
N SER A 9 -13.93 -5.51 -5.08
CA SER A 9 -13.38 -4.99 -6.34
C SER A 9 -11.86 -4.79 -6.28
N PRO A 10 -11.15 -4.89 -7.42
CA PRO A 10 -9.71 -4.66 -7.47
C PRO A 10 -9.30 -3.31 -6.86
N ARG A 11 -10.08 -2.26 -7.12
CA ARG A 11 -9.88 -0.92 -6.55
C ARG A 11 -9.97 -0.92 -5.01
N LYS A 12 -11.01 -1.54 -4.43
CA LYS A 12 -11.17 -1.64 -2.96
C LYS A 12 -10.01 -2.40 -2.32
N THR A 13 -9.55 -3.46 -2.97
CA THR A 13 -8.42 -4.26 -2.50
C THR A 13 -7.10 -3.50 -2.56
N GLY A 14 -6.83 -2.77 -3.66
CA GLY A 14 -5.65 -1.91 -3.79
C GLY A 14 -5.63 -0.78 -2.75
N LEU A 15 -6.75 -0.09 -2.57
CA LEU A 15 -6.85 0.99 -1.56
C LEU A 15 -6.59 0.49 -0.14
N ARG A 16 -7.14 -0.68 0.22
CA ARG A 16 -6.90 -1.30 1.54
C ARG A 16 -5.43 -1.65 1.75
N ARG A 17 -4.72 -2.04 0.70
CA ARG A 17 -3.30 -2.44 0.73
C ARG A 17 -2.31 -1.29 0.47
N SER A 18 -2.79 -0.07 0.29
CA SER A 18 -1.95 1.10 -0.03
C SER A 18 -0.83 1.35 1.00
N HIS A 19 -1.10 1.12 2.28
CA HIS A 19 -0.12 1.27 3.36
C HIS A 19 1.08 0.30 3.25
N LEU A 20 0.88 -0.89 2.67
CA LEU A 20 1.97 -1.86 2.47
C LEU A 20 2.99 -1.34 1.46
N VAL A 21 2.50 -0.73 0.37
CA VAL A 21 3.33 -0.12 -0.67
C VAL A 21 4.13 1.05 -0.10
N LEU A 22 3.52 1.90 0.74
CA LEU A 22 4.21 2.99 1.42
C LEU A 22 5.30 2.48 2.38
N LYS A 23 5.00 1.45 3.18
CA LYS A 23 5.97 0.85 4.11
C LYS A 23 7.16 0.25 3.36
N LEU A 24 6.89 -0.44 2.24
CA LEU A 24 7.94 -0.99 1.39
C LEU A 24 8.83 0.10 0.81
N ALA A 25 8.24 1.15 0.24
CA ALA A 25 9.00 2.25 -0.35
C ALA A 25 9.90 2.96 0.69
N ARG A 26 9.41 3.18 1.91
CA ARG A 26 10.22 3.75 3.01
C ARG A 26 11.41 2.87 3.38
N ARG A 27 11.22 1.55 3.46
CA ARG A 27 12.30 0.59 3.73
C ARG A 27 13.34 0.62 2.61
N VAL A 28 12.91 0.48 1.36
CA VAL A 28 13.82 0.47 0.21
C VAL A 28 14.62 1.77 0.12
N ASN A 29 13.98 2.93 0.34
CA ASN A 29 14.68 4.22 0.32
C ASN A 29 15.71 4.40 1.45
N GLY A 30 15.60 3.64 2.55
CA GLY A 30 16.55 3.65 3.66
C GLY A 30 17.67 2.61 3.54
N THR A 31 17.46 1.51 2.81
CA THR A 31 18.40 0.38 2.74
C THR A 31 19.03 0.15 1.36
N SER A 32 18.43 0.66 0.29
CA SER A 32 18.85 0.41 -1.09
C SER A 32 19.33 1.70 -1.76
N PRO A 33 20.32 1.62 -2.68
CA PRO A 33 20.68 2.75 -3.55
C PRO A 33 19.55 3.14 -4.52
N VAL A 34 18.56 2.26 -4.74
CA VAL A 34 17.44 2.51 -5.64
C VAL A 34 16.42 3.43 -4.97
N LYS A 35 16.18 4.61 -5.58
CA LYS A 35 15.16 5.56 -5.11
C LYS A 35 13.79 5.23 -5.66
N VAL A 36 12.86 4.91 -4.76
CA VAL A 36 11.46 4.58 -5.07
C VAL A 36 10.58 5.79 -4.81
N LYS A 37 9.77 6.16 -5.81
CA LYS A 37 8.74 7.21 -5.71
C LYS A 37 7.39 6.59 -5.34
N THR A 38 6.73 7.15 -4.34
CA THR A 38 5.40 6.77 -3.87
C THR A 38 4.31 7.60 -4.55
N THR A 39 3.05 7.35 -4.19
CA THR A 39 1.91 8.14 -4.65
C THR A 39 2.00 9.59 -4.16
N LYS A 40 1.60 10.55 -5.00
CA LYS A 40 1.63 12.00 -4.74
C LYS A 40 1.03 12.45 -3.40
N ARG A 41 0.07 11.70 -2.86
CA ARG A 41 -0.53 11.95 -1.54
C ARG A 41 -0.22 10.78 -0.61
N GLU A 42 0.76 10.94 0.27
CA GLU A 42 1.04 9.99 1.36
C GLU A 42 0.05 10.15 2.53
N THR A 43 -1.25 10.19 2.24
CA THR A 43 -2.28 10.33 3.27
C THR A 43 -2.61 8.94 3.83
N GLY A 44 -1.76 8.49 4.75
CA GLY A 44 -1.91 7.27 5.53
C GLY A 44 -1.06 7.40 6.78
N LYS A 45 -1.70 7.88 7.85
CA LYS A 45 -1.19 8.22 9.20
C LYS A 45 0.16 7.59 9.58
N LYS A 46 1.11 8.43 10.00
CA LYS A 46 1.90 8.13 11.21
C LYS A 46 0.92 8.06 12.38
#